data_AF-A0A930SB07-F1
#
_entry.id   AF-A0A930SB07-F1
#
_cell.length_a   1.000
_cell.length_b   1.000
_cell.length_c   1.000
_cell.angle_alpha   90.00
_cell.angle_beta   90.00
_cell.angle_gamma   90.00
#
_symmetry.space_group_name_H-M   'P 1'
#
loop_
_entity.id
_entity.type
_entity.pdbx_description
1 polymer ?
#
loop_
_entity_poly.entity_id
_entity_poly.type
_entity_poly.pdbx_seq_one_letter_code
_entity_poly.pdbx_strand_id
1 'polypeptide(L)'
;MGKSKGQMKSRLSYSAGAFGNDVFYATLSTYFIMFVTTHLFNTGDPKQNSHYVLLITNIIAILRILEVFIDPLIGNMIDNTHTKYGKFKPWVVGGGIISSIALLLLFTDLGGLNKTNPFLYLVLFGIIYLVMDVFYSIKDIGFWSMIPALSLDSHEREKMATFARIGSTIGANIVGVAIMPIVLFFSMTNSSGSGDKSGWFWFAFIVALIGVITSIAVGIGTREVESKLRDNKEKTSLKQVFKVLGKNDQLMWLSLGYWFYGLGINTLNALQLFYFTFILGDPGKYSILYGLNTVVGLVSVSLFPSLAGKFNRKRLFYGCIAVML
;
A
#
# COMPACT_ATOMS: atom_id res chain seq x y z
N MET A 1 2.99 -32.29 -15.94
CA MET A 1 2.53 -30.96 -16.42
C MET A 1 1.53 -30.24 -15.50
N GLY A 2 0.73 -30.92 -14.66
CA GLY A 2 -0.28 -30.26 -13.79
C GLY A 2 0.27 -29.40 -12.63
N LYS A 3 1.36 -29.82 -11.96
CA LYS A 3 1.97 -29.07 -10.83
C LYS A 3 2.50 -27.68 -11.25
N SER A 4 3.15 -27.60 -12.41
CA SER A 4 3.73 -26.34 -12.93
C SER A 4 2.67 -25.29 -13.28
N LYS A 5 1.54 -25.71 -13.88
CA LYS A 5 0.41 -24.80 -14.19
C LYS A 5 -0.23 -24.22 -12.93
N GLY A 6 -0.41 -25.03 -11.89
CA GLY A 6 -0.95 -24.58 -10.60
C GLY A 6 -0.03 -23.58 -9.88
N GLN A 7 1.28 -23.84 -9.89
CA GLN A 7 2.28 -22.92 -9.33
C GLN A 7 2.33 -21.58 -10.07
N MET A 8 2.29 -21.60 -11.41
CA MET A 8 2.29 -20.37 -12.20
C MET A 8 1.03 -19.53 -11.94
N LYS A 9 -0.16 -20.16 -11.86
CA LYS A 9 -1.39 -19.47 -11.48
C LYS A 9 -1.25 -18.78 -10.12
N SER A 10 -0.73 -19.49 -9.12
CA SER A 10 -0.51 -18.93 -7.79
C SER A 10 0.48 -17.77 -7.79
N ARG A 11 1.58 -17.85 -8.57
CA ARG A 11 2.55 -16.74 -8.73
C ARG A 11 1.90 -15.51 -9.34
N LEU A 12 1.15 -15.68 -10.43
CA LEU A 12 0.50 -14.57 -11.13
C LEU A 12 -0.61 -13.93 -10.28
N SER A 13 -1.42 -14.74 -9.60
CA SER A 13 -2.46 -14.23 -8.70
C SER A 13 -1.90 -13.52 -7.49
N TYR A 14 -0.79 -14.02 -6.93
CA TYR A 14 -0.08 -13.34 -5.84
C TYR A 14 0.56 -12.04 -6.33
N SER A 15 1.19 -12.04 -7.51
CA SER A 15 1.69 -10.82 -8.17
C SER A 15 0.60 -9.78 -8.44
N ALA A 16 -0.59 -10.21 -8.88
CA ALA A 16 -1.74 -9.32 -9.08
C ALA A 16 -2.21 -8.71 -7.76
N GLY A 17 -2.21 -9.50 -6.67
CA GLY A 17 -2.47 -9.01 -5.33
C GLY A 17 -1.51 -7.91 -4.89
N ALA A 18 -0.20 -8.15 -5.07
CA ALA A 18 0.83 -7.15 -4.77
C ALA A 18 0.65 -5.88 -5.60
N PHE A 19 0.36 -6.03 -6.90
CA PHE A 19 0.04 -4.90 -7.78
C PHE A 19 -1.09 -4.04 -7.21
N GLY A 20 -2.25 -4.62 -6.90
CA GLY A 20 -3.37 -3.85 -6.38
C GLY A 20 -3.15 -3.31 -4.97
N ASN A 21 -2.32 -3.98 -4.16
CA ASN A 21 -1.92 -3.50 -2.84
C ASN A 21 -1.08 -2.22 -2.93
N ASP A 22 -0.08 -2.20 -3.81
CA ASP A 22 0.76 -1.02 -3.99
C ASP A 22 0.08 0.11 -4.78
N VAL A 23 -0.85 -0.21 -5.69
CA VAL A 23 -1.73 0.80 -6.30
C VAL A 23 -2.55 1.51 -5.21
N PHE A 24 -3.12 0.75 -4.27
CA PHE A 24 -3.84 1.29 -3.14
C PHE A 24 -2.93 2.14 -2.24
N TYR A 25 -1.77 1.59 -1.86
CA TYR A 25 -0.81 2.27 -0.99
C TYR A 25 -0.30 3.59 -1.58
N ALA A 26 0.09 3.60 -2.85
CA ALA A 26 0.54 4.80 -3.54
C ALA A 26 -0.57 5.86 -3.57
N THR A 27 -1.80 5.45 -3.87
CA THR A 27 -3.00 6.31 -3.84
C THR A 27 -3.22 6.95 -2.47
N LEU A 28 -3.22 6.15 -1.41
CA LEU A 28 -3.42 6.62 -0.04
C LEU A 28 -2.27 7.50 0.47
N SER A 29 -1.02 7.08 0.26
CA SER A 29 0.15 7.73 0.87
C SER A 29 0.46 9.07 0.24
N THR A 30 0.33 9.19 -1.09
CA THR A 30 0.83 10.35 -1.85
C THR A 30 -0.30 11.23 -2.34
N TYR A 31 -1.35 10.62 -2.91
CA TYR A 31 -2.32 11.36 -3.72
C TYR A 31 -3.59 11.74 -2.95
N PHE A 32 -3.96 10.96 -1.94
CA PHE A 32 -5.04 11.33 -1.05
C PHE A 32 -4.76 12.63 -0.28
N ILE A 33 -3.53 12.82 0.21
CA ILE A 33 -3.12 14.06 0.87
C ILE A 33 -3.23 15.25 -0.09
N MET A 34 -2.84 15.08 -1.35
CA MET A 34 -3.05 16.10 -2.37
C MET A 34 -4.53 16.47 -2.49
N PHE A 35 -5.40 15.49 -2.69
CA PHE A 35 -6.85 15.71 -2.77
C PHE A 35 -7.41 16.47 -1.55
N VAL A 36 -7.02 16.06 -0.33
CA VAL A 36 -7.40 16.73 0.91
C VAL A 36 -6.96 18.20 0.90
N THR A 37 -5.73 18.48 0.47
CA THR A 37 -5.16 19.83 0.50
C THR A 37 -5.70 20.76 -0.58
N THR A 38 -6.04 20.25 -1.77
CA THR A 38 -6.37 21.10 -2.94
C THR A 38 -7.85 21.11 -3.32
N HIS A 39 -8.60 20.04 -3.03
CA HIS A 39 -9.95 19.86 -3.58
C HIS A 39 -11.02 19.63 -2.52
N LEU A 40 -10.66 19.07 -1.37
CA LEU A 40 -11.64 18.69 -0.37
C LEU A 40 -12.31 19.90 0.28
N PHE A 41 -11.53 20.88 0.74
CA PHE A 41 -12.04 22.11 1.32
C PHE A 41 -11.92 23.27 0.33
N ASN A 42 -13.06 23.77 -0.14
CA ASN A 42 -13.15 24.97 -0.96
C ASN A 42 -14.30 25.84 -0.43
N THR A 43 -14.06 26.46 0.74
CA THR A 43 -15.01 27.39 1.39
C THR A 43 -14.88 28.83 0.89
N GLY A 44 -13.92 29.13 0.01
CA GLY A 44 -13.60 30.49 -0.44
C GLY A 44 -12.73 31.29 0.51
N ASP A 45 -12.51 30.84 1.76
CA ASP A 45 -11.57 31.42 2.71
C ASP A 45 -10.32 30.52 2.85
N PRO A 46 -9.15 30.96 2.35
CA PRO A 46 -7.90 30.21 2.47
C PRO A 46 -7.54 29.83 3.91
N LYS A 47 -7.83 30.70 4.91
CA LYS A 47 -7.47 30.43 6.31
C LYS A 47 -8.29 29.29 6.88
N GLN A 48 -9.59 29.25 6.59
CA GLN A 48 -10.46 28.17 7.02
C GLN A 48 -10.11 26.85 6.32
N ASN A 49 -9.83 26.88 5.02
CA ASN A 49 -9.39 25.68 4.30
C ASN A 49 -8.11 25.10 4.93
N SER A 50 -7.09 25.94 5.18
CA SER A 50 -5.85 25.50 5.84
C SER A 50 -6.09 24.93 7.24
N HIS A 51 -7.01 25.51 8.02
CA HIS A 51 -7.35 24.99 9.34
C HIS A 51 -7.96 23.58 9.26
N TYR A 52 -8.92 23.35 8.37
CA TYR A 52 -9.54 22.02 8.20
C TYR A 52 -8.57 20.98 7.65
N VAL A 53 -7.71 21.36 6.70
CA VAL A 53 -6.62 20.50 6.22
C VAL A 53 -5.72 20.09 7.37
N LEU A 54 -5.32 21.03 8.23
CA LEU A 54 -4.49 20.76 9.41
C LEU A 54 -5.16 19.79 10.39
N LEU A 55 -6.47 19.95 10.64
CA LEU A 55 -7.24 19.03 11.48
C LEU A 55 -7.25 17.61 10.89
N ILE A 56 -7.52 17.46 9.60
CA ILE A 56 -7.48 16.15 8.92
C ILE A 56 -6.09 15.53 9.02
N THR A 57 -5.04 16.28 8.71
CA THR A 57 -3.67 15.75 8.76
C THR A 57 -3.28 15.32 10.18
N ASN A 58 -3.75 16.03 11.20
CA ASN A 58 -3.54 15.64 12.60
C ASN A 58 -4.32 14.38 12.97
N ILE A 59 -5.57 14.24 12.52
CA ILE A 59 -6.35 13.01 12.70
C ILE A 59 -5.60 11.83 12.08
N ILE A 60 -5.16 11.95 10.82
CA ILE A 60 -4.37 10.93 10.12
C ILE A 60 -3.11 10.58 10.92
N ALA A 61 -2.36 11.59 11.39
CA ALA A 61 -1.13 11.38 12.15
C ALA A 61 -1.37 10.61 13.46
N ILE A 62 -2.42 10.96 14.21
CA ILE A 62 -2.80 10.25 15.44
C ILE A 62 -3.20 8.81 15.13
N LEU A 63 -4.02 8.59 14.11
CA LEU A 63 -4.46 7.25 13.72
C LEU A 63 -3.29 6.36 13.30
N ARG A 64 -2.31 6.89 12.56
CA ARG A 64 -1.08 6.17 12.20
C ARG A 64 -0.19 5.84 13.40
N ILE A 65 -0.19 6.65 14.46
CA ILE A 65 0.51 6.29 15.70
C ILE A 65 -0.21 5.15 16.41
N LEU A 66 -1.55 5.15 16.39
CA LEU A 66 -2.35 4.06 16.95
C LEU A 66 -2.14 2.74 16.18
N GLU A 67 -1.94 2.81 14.86
CA GLU A 67 -1.67 1.67 13.98
C GLU A 67 -0.50 0.81 14.49
N VAL A 68 0.58 1.43 14.99
CA VAL A 68 1.76 0.73 15.55
C VAL A 68 1.38 -0.28 16.65
N PHE A 69 0.32 0.00 17.40
CA PHE A 69 -0.19 -0.90 18.45
C PHE A 69 -1.20 -1.92 17.92
N ILE A 70 -1.89 -1.60 16.83
CA ILE A 70 -2.91 -2.46 16.21
C ILE A 70 -2.25 -3.57 15.38
N ASP A 71 -1.14 -3.29 14.68
CA ASP A 71 -0.46 -4.25 13.80
C ASP A 71 -0.08 -5.58 14.48
N PRO A 72 0.51 -5.59 15.71
CA PRO A 72 0.76 -6.84 16.43
C PRO A 72 -0.52 -7.60 16.79
N LEU A 73 -1.63 -6.90 17.05
CA LEU A 73 -2.93 -7.51 17.32
C LEU A 73 -3.50 -8.18 16.07
N ILE A 74 -3.37 -7.51 14.91
CA ILE A 74 -3.73 -8.04 13.60
C ILE A 74 -2.95 -9.32 13.32
N GLY A 75 -1.62 -9.30 13.51
CA GLY A 75 -0.77 -10.48 13.33
C GLY A 75 -1.25 -11.65 14.18
N ASN A 76 -1.51 -11.42 15.47
CA ASN A 76 -2.05 -12.44 16.37
C ASN A 76 -3.46 -12.93 15.95
N MET A 77 -4.32 -12.04 15.45
CA MET A 77 -5.66 -12.39 14.99
C MET A 77 -5.62 -13.28 13.74
N ILE A 78 -4.79 -12.94 12.76
CA ILE A 78 -4.51 -13.78 11.59
C ILE A 78 -3.91 -15.11 12.07
N ASP A 79 -3.01 -15.08 13.04
CA ASP A 79 -2.34 -16.26 13.56
C ASP A 79 -3.27 -17.31 14.14
N ASN A 80 -4.32 -16.87 14.82
CA ASN A 80 -5.32 -17.74 15.45
C ASN A 80 -6.48 -18.13 14.51
N THR A 81 -6.49 -17.67 13.26
CA THR A 81 -7.60 -17.90 12.33
C THR A 81 -7.53 -19.29 11.70
N HIS A 82 -8.60 -20.07 11.87
CA HIS A 82 -8.77 -21.38 11.27
C HIS A 82 -10.04 -21.38 10.42
N THR A 83 -9.91 -21.39 9.09
CA THR A 83 -11.06 -21.46 8.17
C THR A 83 -10.82 -22.46 7.05
N LYS A 84 -11.91 -22.94 6.43
CA LYS A 84 -11.88 -23.83 5.26
C LYS A 84 -11.21 -23.21 4.02
N TYR A 85 -11.02 -21.89 4.01
CA TYR A 85 -10.39 -21.17 2.90
C TYR A 85 -8.88 -20.94 3.13
N GLY A 86 -8.36 -21.32 4.29
CA GLY A 86 -7.01 -21.02 4.74
C GLY A 86 -6.99 -19.98 5.86
N LYS A 87 -5.80 -19.69 6.33
CA LYS A 87 -5.53 -18.78 7.45
C LYS A 87 -5.50 -17.31 7.01
N PHE A 88 -4.90 -17.02 5.86
CA PHE A 88 -4.65 -15.66 5.40
C PHE A 88 -5.74 -15.15 4.46
N LYS A 89 -6.30 -16.01 3.60
CA LYS A 89 -7.22 -15.57 2.54
C LYS A 89 -8.45 -14.77 2.99
N PRO A 90 -9.19 -15.17 4.04
CA PRO A 90 -10.36 -14.40 4.46
C PRO A 90 -10.02 -12.96 4.82
N TRP A 91 -8.86 -12.75 5.46
CA TRP A 91 -8.35 -11.45 5.85
C TRP A 91 -7.85 -10.63 4.67
N VAL A 92 -7.12 -11.24 3.73
CA VAL A 92 -6.64 -10.55 2.52
C VAL A 92 -7.81 -10.11 1.63
N VAL A 93 -8.81 -10.99 1.42
CA VAL A 93 -9.98 -10.68 0.58
C VAL A 93 -10.92 -9.70 1.29
N GLY A 94 -11.31 -10.00 2.53
CA GLY A 94 -12.23 -9.16 3.30
C GLY A 94 -11.63 -7.79 3.61
N GLY A 95 -10.37 -7.76 4.06
CA GLY A 95 -9.64 -6.52 4.30
C GLY A 95 -9.50 -5.70 3.04
N GLY A 96 -9.15 -6.32 1.91
CA GLY A 96 -9.03 -5.61 0.64
C GLY A 96 -10.34 -5.04 0.12
N ILE A 97 -11.47 -5.71 0.32
CA ILE A 97 -12.78 -5.18 -0.09
C ILE A 97 -13.18 -4.00 0.78
N ILE A 98 -13.10 -4.16 2.10
CA ILE A 98 -13.53 -3.12 3.06
C ILE A 98 -12.63 -1.90 2.94
N SER A 99 -11.31 -2.08 2.86
CA SER A 99 -10.38 -0.96 2.72
C SER A 99 -10.56 -0.23 1.39
N SER A 100 -10.83 -0.94 0.29
CA SER A 100 -11.09 -0.32 -1.03
C SER A 100 -12.36 0.53 -1.04
N ILE A 101 -13.44 0.05 -0.44
CA ILE A 101 -14.70 0.82 -0.32
C ILE A 101 -14.48 2.05 0.57
N ALA A 102 -13.82 1.87 1.72
CA ALA A 102 -13.55 2.97 2.63
C ALA A 102 -12.61 4.02 2.00
N LEU A 103 -11.59 3.61 1.23
CA LEU A 103 -10.74 4.52 0.47
C LEU A 103 -11.56 5.36 -0.52
N LEU A 104 -12.48 4.74 -1.26
CA LEU A 104 -13.36 5.47 -2.18
C LEU A 104 -14.19 6.54 -1.45
N LEU A 105 -14.73 6.22 -0.26
CA LEU A 105 -15.48 7.17 0.55
C LEU A 105 -14.62 8.36 1.01
N LEU A 106 -13.34 8.14 1.29
CA LEU A 106 -12.41 9.21 1.67
C LEU A 106 -12.18 10.24 0.54
N PHE A 107 -12.34 9.85 -0.72
CA PHE A 107 -12.26 10.75 -1.89
C PHE A 107 -13.59 11.50 -2.16
N THR A 108 -14.49 11.55 -1.18
CA THR A 108 -15.75 12.29 -1.28
C THR A 108 -15.87 13.36 -0.21
N ASP A 109 -16.69 14.37 -0.48
CA ASP A 109 -17.10 15.35 0.53
C ASP A 109 -18.34 14.91 1.33
N LEU A 110 -18.68 13.61 1.27
CA LEU A 110 -19.84 13.00 1.93
C LEU A 110 -21.16 13.74 1.62
N GLY A 111 -21.35 14.16 0.36
CA GLY A 111 -22.54 14.88 -0.07
C GLY A 111 -22.55 16.35 0.35
N GLY A 112 -21.37 16.99 0.37
CA GLY A 112 -21.21 18.39 0.78
C GLY A 112 -21.23 18.61 2.29
N LEU A 113 -21.13 17.55 3.10
CA LEU A 113 -21.13 17.64 4.56
C LEU A 113 -19.94 18.43 5.09
N ASN A 114 -18.81 18.41 4.39
CA ASN A 114 -17.64 19.24 4.66
C ASN A 114 -17.95 20.76 4.69
N LYS A 115 -19.02 21.21 4.01
CA LYS A 115 -19.48 22.61 4.02
C LYS A 115 -20.64 22.82 4.99
N THR A 116 -21.62 21.91 4.98
CA THR A 116 -22.85 22.07 5.77
C THR A 116 -22.63 21.80 7.26
N ASN A 117 -21.82 20.80 7.61
CA ASN A 117 -21.47 20.48 8.99
C ASN A 117 -20.02 19.94 9.06
N PRO A 118 -19.02 20.83 9.06
CA PRO A 118 -17.61 20.45 9.04
C PRO A 118 -17.20 19.56 10.22
N PHE A 119 -17.79 19.78 11.41
CA PHE A 119 -17.49 18.95 12.58
C PHE A 119 -17.94 17.50 12.38
N LEU A 120 -19.17 17.28 11.91
CA LEU A 120 -19.67 15.94 11.62
C LEU A 120 -18.86 15.27 10.50
N TYR A 121 -18.44 16.04 9.49
CA TYR A 121 -17.54 15.55 8.45
C TYR A 121 -16.22 15.02 9.05
N LEU A 122 -15.57 15.78 9.94
CA LEU A 122 -14.31 15.37 10.56
C LEU A 122 -14.45 14.09 11.41
N VAL A 123 -15.56 13.94 12.13
CA VAL A 123 -15.84 12.72 12.92
C VAL A 123 -16.03 11.51 12.00
N LEU A 124 -16.86 11.63 10.97
CA LEU A 124 -17.09 10.55 10.00
C LEU A 124 -15.82 10.22 9.23
N PHE A 125 -15.05 11.23 8.83
CA PHE A 125 -13.75 11.08 8.22
C PHE A 125 -12.82 10.23 9.09
N GLY A 126 -12.70 10.55 10.38
CA GLY A 126 -11.85 9.79 11.31
C GLY A 126 -12.27 8.33 11.43
N ILE A 127 -13.58 8.05 11.48
CA ILE A 127 -14.11 6.69 11.51
C ILE A 127 -13.81 5.95 10.21
N ILE A 128 -14.09 6.56 9.05
CA ILE A 128 -13.85 5.95 7.74
C ILE A 128 -12.36 5.70 7.54
N TYR A 129 -11.50 6.66 7.92
CA TYR A 129 -10.05 6.50 7.83
C TYR A 129 -9.58 5.37 8.73
N LEU A 130 -10.02 5.32 10.00
CA LEU A 130 -9.65 4.23 10.91
C LEU A 130 -10.06 2.86 10.37
N VAL A 131 -11.28 2.73 9.84
CA VAL A 131 -11.75 1.49 9.22
C VAL A 131 -10.88 1.13 8.01
N MET A 132 -10.65 2.09 7.11
CA MET A 132 -9.80 1.89 5.93
C MET A 132 -8.40 1.41 6.33
N ASP A 133 -7.77 2.09 7.27
CA ASP A 133 -6.40 1.89 7.75
C ASP A 133 -6.24 0.52 8.40
N VAL A 134 -7.13 0.17 9.35
CA VAL A 134 -7.11 -1.16 10.01
C VAL A 134 -7.30 -2.29 9.02
N PHE A 135 -8.27 -2.20 8.11
CA PHE A 135 -8.52 -3.27 7.14
C PHE A 135 -7.44 -3.34 6.04
N TYR A 136 -6.82 -2.21 5.70
CA TYR A 136 -5.65 -2.18 4.83
C TYR A 136 -4.45 -2.88 5.50
N SER A 137 -4.16 -2.57 6.77
CA SER A 137 -3.08 -3.23 7.53
C SER A 137 -3.32 -4.74 7.66
N ILE A 138 -4.57 -5.17 7.96
CA ILE A 138 -4.97 -6.58 7.95
C ILE A 138 -4.63 -7.25 6.62
N LYS A 139 -4.98 -6.61 5.50
CA LYS A 139 -4.66 -7.11 4.16
C LYS A 139 -3.15 -7.18 3.96
N ASP A 140 -2.41 -6.12 4.24
CA ASP A 140 -0.98 -6.01 3.92
C ASP A 140 -0.14 -7.01 4.73
N ILE A 141 -0.34 -7.04 6.05
CA ILE A 141 0.32 -8.01 6.95
C ILE A 141 -0.05 -9.42 6.52
N GLY A 142 -1.33 -9.70 6.29
CA GLY A 142 -1.81 -11.02 5.85
C GLY A 142 -1.24 -11.42 4.50
N PHE A 143 -1.13 -10.48 3.56
CA PHE A 143 -0.64 -10.72 2.21
C PHE A 143 0.83 -11.13 2.24
N TRP A 144 1.72 -10.33 2.84
CA TRP A 144 3.16 -10.62 2.89
C TRP A 144 3.49 -11.81 3.80
N SER A 145 2.71 -12.03 4.86
CA SER A 145 2.87 -13.19 5.74
C SER A 145 2.41 -14.51 5.11
N MET A 146 1.71 -14.47 3.97
CA MET A 146 1.23 -15.66 3.30
C MET A 146 2.32 -16.38 2.47
N ILE A 147 3.41 -15.72 2.06
CA ILE A 147 4.46 -16.35 1.21
C ILE A 147 4.92 -17.70 1.75
N PRO A 148 5.27 -17.81 3.05
CA PRO A 148 5.68 -19.08 3.60
C PRO A 148 4.54 -20.11 3.51
N ALA A 149 3.27 -19.72 3.69
CA ALA A 149 2.10 -20.59 3.62
C ALA A 149 1.79 -21.13 2.21
N LEU A 150 2.27 -20.46 1.15
CA LEU A 150 2.03 -20.89 -0.24
C LEU A 150 2.91 -22.04 -0.72
N SER A 151 4.09 -22.25 -0.13
CA SER A 151 5.00 -23.31 -0.53
C SER A 151 5.88 -23.78 0.62
N LEU A 152 6.26 -25.06 0.64
CA LEU A 152 7.28 -25.58 1.56
C LEU A 152 8.71 -25.43 1.01
N ASP A 153 8.85 -25.28 -0.30
CA ASP A 153 10.12 -25.11 -1.00
C ASP A 153 10.62 -23.66 -0.90
N SER A 154 11.85 -23.49 -0.43
CA SER A 154 12.51 -22.18 -0.25
C SER A 154 12.72 -21.43 -1.58
N HIS A 155 13.06 -22.14 -2.65
CA HIS A 155 13.28 -21.54 -3.96
C HIS A 155 11.96 -21.08 -4.59
N GLU A 156 10.88 -21.82 -4.37
CA GLU A 156 9.54 -21.40 -4.79
C GLU A 156 9.03 -20.19 -4.01
N ARG A 157 9.34 -20.07 -2.70
CA ARG A 157 9.04 -18.86 -1.92
C ARG A 157 9.77 -17.64 -2.44
N GLU A 158 11.04 -17.79 -2.80
CA GLU A 158 11.85 -16.71 -3.38
C GLU A 158 11.27 -16.24 -4.73
N LYS A 159 10.86 -17.18 -5.59
CA LYS A 159 10.16 -16.84 -6.84
C LYS A 159 8.84 -16.13 -6.57
N MET A 160 8.01 -16.64 -5.66
CA MET A 160 6.74 -15.99 -5.28
C MET A 160 6.97 -14.55 -4.79
N ALA A 161 7.96 -14.33 -3.93
CA ALA A 161 8.34 -13.01 -3.44
C ALA A 161 8.81 -12.10 -4.58
N THR A 162 9.61 -12.62 -5.51
CA THR A 162 10.10 -11.85 -6.67
C THR A 162 8.94 -11.44 -7.59
N PHE A 163 8.04 -12.37 -7.94
CA PHE A 163 6.85 -12.08 -8.74
C PHE A 163 5.96 -11.05 -8.04
N ALA A 164 5.72 -11.20 -6.72
CA ALA A 164 5.02 -10.20 -5.93
C ALA A 164 5.70 -8.83 -6.01
N ARG A 165 7.03 -8.78 -5.90
CA ARG A 165 7.76 -7.51 -5.95
C ARG A 165 7.75 -6.84 -7.33
N ILE A 166 7.70 -7.63 -8.40
CA ILE A 166 7.46 -7.11 -9.76
C ILE A 166 6.08 -6.46 -9.82
N GLY A 167 5.02 -7.18 -9.40
CA GLY A 167 3.66 -6.64 -9.35
C GLY A 167 3.56 -5.36 -8.52
N SER A 168 4.14 -5.38 -7.32
CA SER A 168 4.29 -4.24 -6.39
C SER A 168 4.93 -3.02 -7.05
N THR A 169 6.05 -3.22 -7.74
CA THR A 169 6.80 -2.14 -8.42
C THR A 169 5.97 -1.52 -9.54
N ILE A 170 5.29 -2.33 -10.35
CA ILE A 170 4.39 -1.82 -11.39
C ILE A 170 3.24 -1.06 -10.74
N GLY A 171 2.63 -1.62 -9.69
CA GLY A 171 1.49 -1.04 -9.00
C GLY A 171 1.78 0.31 -8.38
N ALA A 172 2.89 0.46 -7.66
CA ALA A 172 3.26 1.75 -7.06
C ALA A 172 3.51 2.83 -8.11
N ASN A 173 4.22 2.50 -9.20
CA ASN A 173 4.65 3.51 -10.17
C ASN A 173 3.58 3.84 -11.22
N ILE A 174 2.73 2.87 -11.61
CA ILE A 174 1.68 3.11 -12.61
C ILE A 174 0.70 4.19 -12.14
N VAL A 175 0.50 4.32 -10.83
CA VAL A 175 -0.34 5.38 -10.26
C VAL A 175 0.24 6.75 -10.60
N GLY A 176 1.55 6.95 -10.44
CA GLY A 176 2.17 8.23 -10.80
C GLY A 176 2.13 8.55 -12.29
N VAL A 177 2.14 7.54 -13.15
CA VAL A 177 1.98 7.72 -14.59
C VAL A 177 0.53 8.06 -14.97
N ALA A 178 -0.43 7.30 -14.42
CA ALA A 178 -1.81 7.29 -14.88
C ALA A 178 -2.72 8.32 -14.17
N ILE A 179 -2.32 8.81 -12.99
CA ILE A 179 -3.19 9.65 -12.17
C ILE A 179 -3.64 10.94 -12.88
N MET A 180 -2.71 11.75 -13.38
CA MET A 180 -3.06 13.03 -14.01
C MET A 180 -3.88 12.84 -15.28
N PRO A 181 -3.54 11.90 -16.20
CA PRO A 181 -4.40 11.58 -17.34
C PRO A 181 -5.83 11.19 -16.94
N ILE A 182 -5.99 10.32 -15.94
CA ILE A 182 -7.31 9.86 -15.48
C ILE A 182 -8.09 11.02 -14.84
N VAL A 183 -7.47 11.74 -13.91
CA VAL A 183 -8.10 12.84 -13.19
C VAL A 183 -8.56 13.93 -14.16
N LEU A 184 -7.70 14.32 -15.12
CA LEU A 184 -8.04 15.35 -16.11
C LEU A 184 -9.11 14.88 -17.10
N PHE A 185 -9.09 13.61 -17.50
CA PHE A 185 -10.10 13.05 -18.41
C PHE A 185 -11.50 13.04 -17.79
N PHE A 186 -11.62 12.74 -16.50
CA PHE A 186 -12.89 12.71 -15.78
C PHE A 186 -13.27 14.04 -15.11
N SER A 187 -12.41 15.06 -15.20
CA SER A 187 -12.75 16.39 -14.70
C SER A 187 -13.78 17.05 -15.61
N MET A 188 -14.84 17.60 -15.01
CA MET A 188 -15.95 18.25 -15.72
C MET A 188 -15.74 19.75 -15.88
N THR A 189 -14.83 20.31 -15.09
CA THR A 189 -14.41 21.72 -15.19
C THR A 189 -13.06 21.81 -15.87
N ASN A 190 -12.86 22.84 -16.71
CA ASN A 190 -11.55 23.20 -17.28
C ASN A 190 -10.62 23.77 -16.18
N SER A 191 -10.45 23.02 -15.09
CA SER A 191 -9.63 23.39 -13.95
C SER A 191 -8.16 23.17 -14.30
N SER A 192 -7.40 24.24 -14.14
CA SER A 192 -5.96 24.38 -14.38
C SER A 192 -5.14 23.20 -13.88
N GLY A 193 -4.84 22.22 -14.75
CA GLY A 193 -3.79 21.21 -14.59
C GLY A 193 -3.90 20.22 -13.42
N SER A 194 -4.69 20.48 -12.38
CA SER A 194 -4.84 19.65 -11.15
C SER A 194 -6.13 18.84 -11.12
N GLY A 195 -7.03 19.06 -12.08
CA GLY A 195 -8.37 18.46 -12.12
C GLY A 195 -9.34 18.99 -11.07
N ASP A 196 -10.49 18.33 -10.96
CA ASP A 196 -11.56 18.65 -10.01
C ASP A 196 -11.99 17.45 -9.17
N LYS A 197 -12.92 17.69 -8.22
CA LYS A 197 -13.43 16.66 -7.30
C LYS A 197 -13.96 15.42 -8.03
N SER A 198 -14.59 15.59 -9.19
CA SER A 198 -15.14 14.46 -9.95
C SER A 198 -14.03 13.61 -10.55
N GLY A 199 -13.00 14.25 -11.11
CA GLY A 199 -11.81 13.56 -11.62
C GLY A 199 -11.11 12.73 -10.56
N TRP A 200 -10.91 13.31 -9.37
CA TRP A 200 -10.30 12.62 -8.22
C TRP A 200 -11.16 11.46 -7.69
N PHE A 201 -12.49 11.60 -7.68
CA PHE A 201 -13.40 10.53 -7.30
C PHE A 201 -13.33 9.34 -8.28
N TRP A 202 -13.37 9.59 -9.58
CA TRP A 202 -13.28 8.52 -10.59
C TRP A 202 -11.93 7.81 -10.58
N PHE A 203 -10.85 8.55 -10.34
CA PHE A 203 -9.54 7.96 -10.09
C PHE A 203 -9.57 7.02 -8.87
N ALA A 204 -10.11 7.48 -7.74
CA ALA A 204 -10.25 6.64 -6.54
C ALA A 204 -11.16 5.43 -6.77
N PHE A 205 -12.21 5.57 -7.58
CA PHE A 205 -13.09 4.46 -7.97
C PHE A 205 -12.35 3.38 -8.76
N ILE A 206 -11.52 3.77 -9.73
CA ILE A 206 -10.68 2.83 -10.49
C ILE A 206 -9.70 2.11 -9.56
N VAL A 207 -9.06 2.85 -8.66
CA VAL A 207 -8.13 2.28 -7.66
C VAL A 207 -8.85 1.29 -6.74
N ALA A 208 -10.03 1.64 -6.23
CA ALA A 208 -10.84 0.78 -5.38
C ALA A 208 -11.26 -0.50 -6.13
N LEU A 209 -11.68 -0.37 -7.40
CA LEU A 209 -12.04 -1.51 -8.23
C LEU A 209 -10.84 -2.45 -8.45
N ILE A 210 -9.67 -1.91 -8.76
CA ILE A 210 -8.42 -2.68 -8.87
C ILE A 210 -8.11 -3.37 -7.54
N GLY A 211 -8.23 -2.66 -6.41
CA GLY A 211 -8.01 -3.19 -5.07
C GLY A 211 -8.91 -4.40 -4.76
N VAL A 212 -10.19 -4.31 -5.10
CA VAL A 212 -11.16 -5.41 -4.93
C VAL A 212 -10.81 -6.60 -5.84
N ILE A 213 -10.66 -6.37 -7.14
CA ILE A 213 -10.42 -7.43 -8.13
C ILE A 213 -9.14 -8.21 -7.80
N THR A 214 -8.07 -7.49 -7.47
CA THR A 214 -6.77 -8.10 -7.14
C THR A 214 -6.82 -8.88 -5.82
N SER A 215 -7.53 -8.38 -4.81
CA SER A 215 -7.71 -9.09 -3.54
C SER A 215 -8.50 -10.39 -3.74
N ILE A 216 -9.57 -10.36 -4.55
CA ILE A 216 -10.33 -11.56 -4.94
C ILE A 216 -9.45 -12.52 -5.76
N ALA A 217 -8.63 -12.01 -6.69
CA ALA A 217 -7.72 -12.82 -7.48
C ALA A 217 -6.73 -13.60 -6.60
N VAL A 218 -6.22 -12.99 -5.51
CA VAL A 218 -5.40 -13.70 -4.52
C VAL A 218 -6.20 -14.83 -3.85
N GLY A 219 -7.43 -14.54 -3.41
CA GLY A 219 -8.29 -15.53 -2.75
C GLY A 219 -8.56 -16.77 -3.60
N ILE A 220 -8.86 -16.57 -4.89
CA ILE A 220 -9.20 -17.65 -5.83
C ILE A 220 -7.94 -18.33 -6.40
N GLY A 221 -6.87 -17.58 -6.62
CA GLY A 221 -5.71 -18.02 -7.38
C GLY A 221 -4.61 -18.67 -6.55
N THR A 222 -4.48 -18.31 -5.28
CA THR A 222 -3.49 -18.91 -4.37
C THR A 222 -4.06 -20.15 -3.67
N ARG A 223 -3.20 -21.03 -3.18
CA ARG A 223 -3.61 -22.16 -2.33
C ARG A 223 -2.62 -22.30 -1.19
N GLU A 224 -3.11 -22.14 0.03
CA GLU A 224 -2.31 -22.36 1.22
C GLU A 224 -2.02 -23.85 1.38
N VAL A 225 -0.77 -24.18 1.68
CA VAL A 225 -0.31 -25.54 1.94
C VAL A 225 -0.39 -25.77 3.44
N GLU A 226 -1.42 -26.50 3.86
CA GLU A 226 -1.54 -26.98 5.23
C GLU A 226 -0.39 -27.95 5.54
N SER A 227 0.30 -27.72 6.66
CA SER A 227 1.37 -28.61 7.12
C SER A 227 1.27 -28.78 8.62
N LYS A 228 1.22 -30.02 9.09
CA LYS A 228 1.26 -30.36 10.53
C LYS A 228 2.52 -29.83 11.24
N LEU A 229 3.60 -29.55 10.49
CA LEU A 229 4.83 -28.92 11.00
C LEU A 229 4.63 -27.44 11.39
N ARG A 230 3.51 -26.83 10.97
CA ARG A 230 3.16 -25.42 11.24
C ARG A 230 2.06 -25.24 12.27
N ASP A 231 1.47 -26.32 12.76
CA ASP A 231 0.53 -26.25 13.88
C ASP A 231 1.31 -25.89 15.15
N ASN A 232 1.49 -24.60 15.37
CA ASN A 232 1.96 -24.09 16.64
C ASN A 232 0.86 -24.35 17.67
N LYS A 233 1.04 -25.41 18.48
CA LYS A 233 0.14 -25.73 19.60
C LYS A 233 0.26 -24.72 20.74
N GLU A 234 1.35 -23.95 20.78
CA GLU A 234 1.52 -22.87 21.75
C GLU A 234 0.96 -21.55 21.20
N LYS A 235 0.01 -20.97 21.94
CA LYS A 235 -0.46 -19.61 21.68
C LYS A 235 0.66 -18.63 22.00
N THR A 236 1.24 -18.03 20.97
CA THR A 236 2.22 -16.95 21.17
C THR A 236 1.52 -15.75 21.80
N SER A 237 1.88 -15.38 23.03
CA SER A 237 1.36 -14.15 23.64
C SER A 237 2.07 -12.92 23.06
N LEU A 238 1.34 -11.80 22.94
CA LEU A 238 1.90 -10.52 22.48
C LEU A 238 3.13 -10.11 23.31
N LYS A 239 3.12 -10.35 24.62
CA LYS A 239 4.23 -10.05 25.53
C LYS A 239 5.50 -10.85 25.16
N GLN A 240 5.37 -12.09 24.71
CA GLN A 240 6.51 -12.89 24.26
C GLN A 240 7.05 -12.37 22.93
N VAL A 241 6.19 -11.96 21.99
CA VAL A 241 6.61 -11.35 20.72
C VAL A 241 7.46 -10.11 20.97
N PHE A 242 6.97 -9.15 21.76
CA PHE A 242 7.73 -7.93 22.10
C PHE A 242 9.05 -8.23 22.81
N LYS A 243 9.06 -9.20 23.73
CA LYS A 243 10.28 -9.62 24.44
C LYS A 243 11.32 -10.23 23.50
N VAL A 244 10.90 -10.98 22.48
CA VAL A 244 11.82 -11.59 21.50
C VAL A 244 12.33 -10.54 20.51
N LEU A 245 11.46 -9.65 20.03
CA LEU A 245 11.84 -8.56 19.13
C LEU A 245 12.90 -7.66 19.78
N GLY A 246 12.69 -7.23 21.02
CA GLY A 246 13.64 -6.38 21.75
C GLY A 246 14.96 -7.06 22.14
N LYS A 247 15.04 -8.39 22.07
CA LYS A 247 16.28 -9.14 22.29
C LYS A 247 17.07 -9.39 21.00
N ASN A 248 16.43 -9.25 19.84
CA ASN A 248 17.05 -9.51 18.56
C ASN A 248 17.70 -8.24 18.02
N ASP A 249 18.94 -7.99 18.47
CA ASP A 249 19.72 -6.81 18.10
C ASP A 249 19.85 -6.66 16.57
N GLN A 250 20.09 -7.77 15.84
CA GLN A 250 20.19 -7.74 14.38
C GLN A 250 18.90 -7.28 13.71
N LEU A 251 17.74 -7.73 14.21
CA LEU A 251 16.45 -7.28 13.70
C LEU A 251 16.22 -5.80 14.00
N MET A 252 16.56 -5.32 15.20
CA MET A 252 16.37 -3.93 15.59
C MET A 252 17.18 -2.96 14.73
N TRP A 253 18.46 -3.25 14.46
CA TRP A 253 19.28 -2.41 13.56
C TRP A 253 18.76 -2.38 12.12
N LEU A 254 18.29 -3.52 11.61
CA LEU A 254 17.68 -3.59 10.28
C LEU A 254 16.37 -2.79 10.22
N SER A 255 15.52 -2.91 11.23
CA SER A 255 14.27 -2.14 11.35
C SER A 255 14.54 -0.64 11.43
N LEU A 256 15.54 -0.21 12.20
CA LEU A 256 15.92 1.19 12.32
C LEU A 256 16.44 1.76 10.99
N GLY A 257 17.30 1.00 10.29
CA GLY A 257 17.77 1.40 8.96
C GLY A 257 16.64 1.51 7.94
N TYR A 258 15.70 0.57 7.96
CA TYR A 258 14.52 0.62 7.10
C TYR A 258 13.62 1.83 7.41
N TRP A 259 13.51 2.22 8.68
CA TRP A 259 12.75 3.40 9.09
C TRP A 259 13.35 4.69 8.51
N PHE A 260 14.67 4.88 8.59
CA PHE A 260 15.33 6.04 7.98
C PHE A 260 15.20 6.06 6.45
N TYR A 261 15.37 4.90 5.81
CA TYR A 261 15.14 4.77 4.37
C TYR A 261 13.71 5.15 3.99
N GLY A 262 12.73 4.64 4.74
CA GLY A 262 11.30 4.95 4.59
C GLY A 262 11.00 6.43 4.72
N LEU A 263 11.57 7.11 5.73
CA LEU A 263 11.41 8.55 5.92
C LEU A 263 11.94 9.34 4.72
N GLY A 264 13.13 9.00 4.21
CA GLY A 264 13.71 9.65 3.05
C GLY A 264 12.85 9.51 1.80
N ILE A 265 12.50 8.27 1.44
CA ILE A 265 11.77 8.01 0.18
C ILE A 265 10.34 8.58 0.20
N ASN A 266 9.64 8.48 1.33
CA ASN A 266 8.27 9.00 1.42
C ASN A 266 8.24 10.53 1.40
N THR A 267 9.22 11.19 2.03
CA THR A 267 9.35 12.65 1.96
C THR A 267 9.61 13.12 0.53
N LEU A 268 10.53 12.44 -0.17
CA LEU A 268 10.81 12.72 -1.58
C LEU A 268 9.55 12.59 -2.44
N ASN A 269 8.85 11.45 -2.36
CA ASN A 269 7.65 11.19 -3.15
C ASN A 269 6.52 12.20 -2.86
N ALA A 270 6.31 12.57 -1.60
CA ALA A 270 5.26 13.53 -1.21
C ALA A 270 5.49 14.93 -1.81
N LEU A 271 6.75 15.38 -1.87
CA LEU A 271 7.11 16.70 -2.41
C LEU A 271 7.25 16.72 -3.93
N GLN A 272 7.48 15.56 -4.54
CA GLN A 272 7.79 15.45 -5.96
C GLN A 272 6.64 15.93 -6.85
N LEU A 273 5.41 15.46 -6.61
CA LEU A 273 4.26 15.91 -7.41
C LEU A 273 4.01 17.41 -7.24
N PHE A 274 4.13 17.92 -6.01
CA PHE A 274 4.02 19.34 -5.74
C PHE A 274 5.05 20.15 -6.54
N TYR A 275 6.31 19.71 -6.56
CA TYR A 275 7.39 20.35 -7.33
C TYR A 275 7.06 20.43 -8.82
N PHE A 276 6.62 19.33 -9.43
CA PHE A 276 6.31 19.30 -10.87
C PHE A 276 5.07 20.14 -11.22
N THR A 277 4.04 20.13 -10.38
CA THR A 277 2.79 20.85 -10.63
C THR A 277 2.94 22.36 -10.37
N PHE A 278 3.55 22.77 -9.25
CA PHE A 278 3.53 24.16 -8.80
C PHE A 278 4.82 24.94 -9.07
N ILE A 279 5.98 24.28 -9.13
CA ILE A 279 7.27 24.96 -9.35
C ILE A 279 7.68 24.89 -10.82
N LEU A 280 7.65 23.69 -11.41
CA LEU A 280 7.95 23.52 -12.84
C LEU A 280 6.79 23.91 -13.77
N GLY A 281 5.55 23.92 -13.26
CA GLY A 281 4.36 24.24 -14.04
C GLY A 281 4.04 23.22 -15.14
N ASP A 282 4.65 22.03 -15.10
CA ASP A 282 4.50 20.99 -16.11
C ASP A 282 4.26 19.62 -15.43
N PRO A 283 2.99 19.33 -15.08
CA PRO A 283 2.63 18.06 -14.47
C PRO A 283 2.85 16.86 -15.41
N GLY A 284 3.00 17.06 -16.73
CA GLY A 284 3.27 15.98 -17.68
C GLY A 284 4.66 15.34 -17.49
N LYS A 285 5.66 16.14 -17.07
CA LYS A 285 7.00 15.64 -16.76
C LYS A 285 7.05 14.70 -15.57
N TYR A 286 6.11 14.85 -14.62
CA TYR A 286 5.98 13.93 -13.50
C TYR A 286 5.66 12.50 -13.98
N SER A 287 4.71 12.38 -14.92
CA SER A 287 4.36 11.08 -15.52
C SER A 287 5.53 10.44 -16.27
N ILE A 288 6.35 11.24 -16.95
CA ILE A 288 7.57 10.74 -17.64
C ILE A 288 8.57 10.19 -16.61
N LEU A 289 8.81 10.90 -15.51
CA LEU A 289 9.73 10.47 -14.47
C LEU A 289 9.27 9.17 -13.81
N TYR A 290 7.98 9.02 -13.50
CA TYR A 290 7.44 7.77 -12.96
C TYR A 290 7.46 6.62 -13.99
N GLY A 291 7.33 6.94 -15.28
CA GLY A 291 7.56 5.97 -16.36
C GLY A 291 8.99 5.43 -16.34
N LEU A 292 9.99 6.32 -16.23
CA LEU A 292 11.39 5.93 -16.10
C LEU A 292 11.66 5.12 -14.82
N ASN A 293 11.12 5.55 -13.67
CA ASN A 293 11.22 4.81 -12.41
C ASN A 293 10.61 3.41 -12.51
N THR A 294 9.50 3.25 -13.25
CA THR A 294 8.91 1.92 -13.51
C THR A 294 9.90 1.03 -14.24
N VAL A 295 10.51 1.51 -15.33
CA VAL A 295 11.47 0.72 -16.12
C VAL A 295 12.70 0.36 -15.30
N VAL A 296 13.31 1.32 -14.62
CA VAL A 296 14.49 1.11 -13.78
C VAL A 296 14.17 0.16 -12.61
N GLY A 297 13.02 0.34 -11.96
CA GLY A 297 12.57 -0.52 -10.87
C GLY A 297 12.33 -1.97 -11.33
N LEU A 298 11.68 -2.16 -12.48
CA LEU A 298 11.45 -3.48 -13.07
C LEU A 298 12.73 -4.22 -13.41
N VAL A 299 13.69 -3.52 -14.05
CA VAL A 299 15.01 -4.07 -14.35
C VAL A 299 15.73 -4.45 -13.05
N SER A 300 15.70 -3.58 -12.05
CA SER A 300 16.36 -3.81 -10.76
C SER A 300 15.79 -5.02 -10.02
N VAL A 301 14.46 -5.14 -9.92
CA VAL A 301 13.81 -6.27 -9.24
C VAL A 301 14.02 -7.58 -10.00
N SER A 302 14.00 -7.55 -11.33
CA SER A 302 14.20 -8.75 -12.16
C SER A 302 15.65 -9.25 -12.12
N LEU A 303 16.62 -8.34 -12.01
CA LEU A 303 18.05 -8.69 -11.89
C LEU A 303 18.43 -9.14 -10.48
N PHE A 304 17.65 -8.79 -9.46
CA PHE A 304 17.99 -9.09 -8.06
C PHE A 304 18.30 -10.58 -7.80
N PRO A 305 17.49 -11.57 -8.25
CA PRO A 305 17.81 -12.98 -8.01
C PRO A 305 19.13 -13.41 -8.65
N SER A 306 19.42 -12.95 -9.87
CA SER A 306 20.66 -13.27 -10.57
C SER A 306 21.88 -12.63 -9.91
N LEU A 307 21.74 -11.39 -9.43
CA LEU A 307 22.79 -10.70 -8.69
C LEU A 307 23.00 -11.31 -7.30
N ALA A 308 21.94 -11.68 -6.59
CA ALA A 308 22.02 -12.31 -5.28
C ALA A 308 22.60 -13.74 -5.33
N GLY A 309 22.45 -14.43 -6.47
CA GLY A 309 23.11 -15.71 -6.72
C GLY A 309 24.62 -15.56 -7.00
N LYS A 310 25.02 -14.50 -7.70
CA LYS A 310 26.44 -14.22 -8.02
C LYS A 310 27.21 -13.55 -6.88
N PHE A 311 26.56 -12.61 -6.20
CA PHE A 311 27.09 -11.84 -5.09
C PHE A 311 26.38 -12.26 -3.81
N ASN A 312 27.13 -12.54 -2.74
CA ASN A 312 26.53 -12.75 -1.43
C ASN A 312 25.58 -11.58 -1.09
N ARG A 313 24.36 -11.88 -0.65
CA ARG A 313 23.28 -10.92 -0.36
C ARG A 313 23.75 -9.71 0.48
N LYS A 314 24.65 -9.91 1.43
CA LYS A 314 25.22 -8.83 2.25
C LYS A 314 26.05 -7.84 1.43
N ARG A 315 26.88 -8.33 0.50
CA ARG A 315 27.69 -7.48 -0.39
C ARG A 315 26.80 -6.74 -1.38
N LEU A 316 25.79 -7.41 -1.92
CA LEU A 316 24.82 -6.80 -2.80
C LEU A 316 24.08 -5.65 -2.09
N PHE A 317 23.65 -5.86 -0.84
CA PHE A 317 22.99 -4.83 -0.03
C PHE A 317 23.86 -3.58 0.17
N TYR A 318 25.14 -3.74 0.52
CA TYR A 318 26.05 -2.59 0.64
C TYR A 318 26.31 -1.90 -0.70
N GLY A 319 26.39 -2.66 -1.79
CA GLY A 319 26.49 -2.08 -3.14
C GLY A 319 25.28 -1.21 -3.50
N CYS A 320 24.07 -1.67 -3.18
CA CYS A 320 22.85 -0.88 -3.41
C CYS A 320 22.84 0.42 -2.60
N ILE A 321 23.27 0.38 -1.33
CA ILE A 321 23.37 1.58 -0.50
C ILE A 321 24.38 2.57 -1.07
N ALA A 322 25.53 2.09 -1.54
CA ALA A 322 26.56 2.95 -2.12
C ALA A 322 26.10 3.65 -3.42
N VAL A 323 25.22 3.02 -4.20
CA VAL A 323 24.61 3.63 -5.41
C VAL A 323 23.53 4.66 -5.06
N MET A 324 22.92 4.56 -3.87
CA MET A 324 21.89 5.51 -3.41
C MET A 324 22.46 6.82 -2.86
N LEU A 325 23.74 6.84 -2.46
CA LEU A 325 24.47 8.02 -1.98
C LEU A 325 25.01 8.85 -3.15
#